data_AF-A0A7S1JQZ8-F1
#
_entry.id   AF-A0A7S1JQZ8-F1
#
_cell.length_a   1.000
_cell.length_b   1.000
_cell.length_c   1.000
_cell.angle_alpha   90.00
_cell.angle_beta   90.00
_cell.angle_gamma   90.00
#
_symmetry.space_group_name_H-M   'P 1'
#
loop_
_entity.id
_entity.type
_entity.pdbx_description
1 polymer ?
#
loop_
_entity_poly.entity_id
_entity_poly.type
_entity_poly.pdbx_seq_one_letter_code
_entity_poly.pdbx_strand_id
1 'polypeptide(L)'
;NGLMISALAGAHGVVEPPSGQPADLYLTRAIEAADFIRTHMMERTTVMTTVGGKERPAEVLLLYRAYREGRGRVLGFCDDYAFYVQALLDLYEASGGDLQWLRLAKEVLESQVLLFWDEEGGFWSEPQMASSSHAPTTTTLTNITDPSSPLGVFLRTKYVYDGAEPSPNGVSAMNLLRMDALLQRQDKQGVEHDSPYLRKARLLLGTLFEKMPGEGMPQMYVAADWLTWRDELAIKQILFLGDQSSVEALHRAFKSRFLPTSVVHFMTSGEQREFFRDATPHLTDEEGGGDVKPQMVVCEGRTCQRPCMTVDDVHALLDR
;
A
#
# COMPACT_ATOMS: atom_id res chain seq x y z
N ASN A 1 -10.51 10.75 -0.84
CA ASN A 1 -9.16 11.37 -0.91
C ASN A 1 -8.06 10.41 -1.34
N GLY A 2 -8.01 9.16 -0.84
CA GLY A 2 -6.97 8.19 -1.25
C GLY A 2 -6.83 8.05 -2.78
N LEU A 3 -7.93 7.78 -3.49
CA LEU A 3 -7.92 7.69 -4.96
C LEU A 3 -7.37 8.94 -5.67
N MET A 4 -7.70 10.13 -5.17
CA MET A 4 -7.19 11.40 -5.71
C MET A 4 -5.68 11.53 -5.50
N ILE A 5 -5.18 11.18 -4.31
CA ILE A 5 -3.75 11.23 -4.00
C ILE A 5 -2.98 10.23 -4.87
N SER A 6 -3.47 9.00 -4.99
CA SER A 6 -2.93 7.97 -5.89
C SER A 6 -2.88 8.47 -7.34
N ALA A 7 -3.96 9.08 -7.83
CA ALA A 7 -4.01 9.65 -9.18
C ALA A 7 -2.98 10.78 -9.41
N LEU A 8 -2.83 11.69 -8.43
CA LEU A 8 -1.83 12.76 -8.50
C LEU A 8 -0.39 12.21 -8.45
N ALA A 9 -0.13 11.22 -7.61
CA ALA A 9 1.16 10.54 -7.52
C ALA A 9 1.52 9.84 -8.85
N GLY A 10 0.56 9.16 -9.47
CA GLY A 10 0.71 8.56 -10.79
C GLY A 10 0.93 9.61 -11.90
N ALA A 11 0.17 10.71 -11.87
CA ALA A 11 0.27 11.79 -12.85
C ALA A 11 1.65 12.45 -12.86
N HIS A 12 2.30 12.61 -11.71
CA HIS A 12 3.64 13.21 -11.62
C HIS A 12 4.69 12.51 -12.52
N GLY A 13 4.54 11.20 -12.75
CA GLY A 13 5.47 10.43 -13.58
C GLY A 13 5.24 10.52 -15.09
N VAL A 14 4.06 10.97 -15.54
CA VAL A 14 3.60 10.75 -16.93
C VAL A 14 2.95 11.99 -17.55
N VAL A 15 2.33 12.85 -16.74
CA VAL A 15 1.53 13.99 -17.20
C VAL A 15 2.31 15.28 -17.00
N GLU A 16 2.49 16.05 -18.07
CA GLU A 16 3.07 17.38 -17.98
C GLU A 16 2.12 18.33 -17.24
N PRO A 17 2.62 19.14 -16.28
CA PRO A 17 1.80 20.11 -15.59
C PRO A 17 1.39 21.25 -16.54
N PRO A 18 0.30 21.99 -16.22
CA PRO A 18 -0.13 23.13 -17.04
C PRO A 18 0.98 24.16 -17.23
N SER A 19 1.01 24.81 -18.40
CA SER A 19 2.02 25.84 -18.72
C SER A 19 2.15 26.89 -17.60
N GLY A 20 3.39 27.12 -17.15
CA GLY A 20 3.71 28.06 -16.09
C GLY A 20 3.60 27.51 -14.66
N GLN A 21 3.27 26.23 -14.49
CA GLN A 21 3.32 25.53 -13.20
C GLN A 21 4.65 24.77 -13.01
N PRO A 22 5.05 24.50 -11.76
CA PRO A 22 6.22 23.67 -11.45
C PRO A 22 6.11 22.23 -11.98
N ALA A 23 7.24 21.62 -12.34
CA ALA A 23 7.33 20.23 -12.81
C ALA A 23 6.80 19.20 -11.79
N ASP A 24 6.91 19.52 -10.50
CA ASP A 24 6.52 18.68 -9.36
C ASP A 24 5.10 18.97 -8.86
N LEU A 25 4.32 19.82 -9.52
CA LEU A 25 2.99 20.27 -9.08
C LEU A 25 2.13 19.11 -8.55
N TYR A 26 1.97 18.04 -9.32
CA TYR A 26 1.11 16.92 -8.94
C TYR A 26 1.62 16.18 -7.70
N LEU A 27 2.94 15.98 -7.59
CA LEU A 27 3.55 15.38 -6.40
C LEU A 27 3.38 16.26 -5.18
N THR A 28 3.62 17.58 -5.30
CA THR A 28 3.40 18.54 -4.22
C THR A 28 1.97 18.47 -3.70
N ARG A 29 0.97 18.45 -4.61
CA ARG A 29 -0.46 18.35 -4.22
C ARG A 29 -0.79 17.02 -3.55
N ALA A 30 -0.21 15.92 -4.03
CA ALA A 30 -0.42 14.61 -3.44
C ALA A 30 0.14 14.56 -2.00
N ILE A 31 1.35 15.09 -1.79
CA ILE A 31 2.00 15.19 -0.48
C ILE A 31 1.19 16.07 0.46
N GLU A 32 0.80 17.28 0.03
CA GLU A 32 -0.03 18.21 0.84
C GLU A 32 -1.33 17.54 1.31
N ALA A 33 -2.00 16.80 0.42
CA ALA A 33 -3.24 16.11 0.75
C ALA A 33 -3.04 14.91 1.70
N ALA A 34 -1.96 14.13 1.53
CA ALA A 34 -1.63 13.03 2.43
C ALA A 34 -1.24 13.55 3.83
N ASP A 35 -0.41 14.60 3.89
CA ASP A 35 -0.05 15.24 5.16
C ASP A 35 -1.25 15.85 5.88
N PHE A 36 -2.20 16.42 5.13
CA PHE A 36 -3.44 16.90 5.71
C PHE A 36 -4.23 15.76 6.40
N ILE A 37 -4.38 14.61 5.73
CA ILE A 37 -5.06 13.45 6.31
C ILE A 37 -4.29 12.99 7.56
N ARG A 38 -2.98 12.77 7.43
CA ARG A 38 -2.09 12.34 8.51
C ARG A 38 -2.18 13.22 9.76
N THR A 39 -2.26 14.52 9.56
CA THR A 39 -2.22 15.51 10.65
C THR A 39 -3.60 15.78 11.26
N HIS A 40 -4.65 15.77 10.45
CA HIS A 40 -5.96 16.29 10.85
C HIS A 40 -7.10 15.27 10.86
N MET A 41 -6.93 14.14 10.18
CA MET A 41 -7.96 13.11 9.99
C MET A 41 -7.55 11.74 10.50
N MET A 42 -6.44 11.67 11.25
CA MET A 42 -5.95 10.45 11.88
C MET A 42 -5.84 10.61 13.40
N GLU A 43 -6.05 9.53 14.13
CA GLU A 43 -5.77 9.44 15.56
C GLU A 43 -5.13 8.10 15.90
N ARG A 44 -4.04 8.16 16.66
CA ARG A 44 -3.44 6.96 17.25
C ARG A 44 -4.13 6.64 18.56
N THR A 45 -4.64 5.43 18.70
CA THR A 45 -5.35 5.00 19.92
C THR A 45 -5.21 3.50 20.15
N THR A 46 -5.59 3.05 21.34
CA THR A 46 -5.58 1.63 21.70
C THR A 46 -6.99 1.09 21.68
N VAL A 47 -7.21 0.02 20.92
CA VAL A 47 -8.50 -0.65 20.79
C VAL A 47 -8.38 -2.10 21.23
N MET A 48 -9.46 -2.67 21.76
CA MET A 48 -9.52 -4.09 22.05
C MET A 48 -9.85 -4.83 20.75
N THR A 49 -8.94 -5.72 20.34
CA THR A 49 -9.08 -6.54 19.13
C THR A 49 -9.16 -8.00 19.52
N THR A 50 -9.88 -8.80 18.74
CA THR A 50 -9.90 -10.26 18.92
C THR A 50 -9.01 -10.90 17.87
N VAL A 51 -7.87 -11.45 18.29
CA VAL A 51 -6.95 -12.18 17.40
C VAL A 51 -6.85 -13.61 17.90
N GLY A 52 -7.22 -14.57 17.05
CA GLY A 52 -7.24 -16.00 17.42
C GLY A 52 -8.15 -16.31 18.62
N GLY A 53 -9.29 -15.62 18.71
CA GLY A 53 -10.28 -15.81 19.78
C GLY A 53 -9.88 -15.23 21.15
N LYS A 54 -8.80 -14.43 21.22
CA LYS A 54 -8.35 -13.75 22.44
C LYS A 54 -8.39 -12.25 22.27
N GLU A 55 -9.02 -11.57 23.23
CA GLU A 55 -9.01 -10.11 23.29
C GLU A 55 -7.62 -9.61 23.70
N ARG A 56 -7.09 -8.66 22.93
CA ARG A 56 -5.81 -8.00 23.22
C ARG A 56 -5.89 -6.51 22.88
N PRO A 57 -5.30 -5.64 23.71
CA PRO A 57 -5.11 -4.25 23.33
C PRO A 57 -4.14 -4.20 22.13
N ALA A 58 -4.52 -3.46 21.11
CA ALA A 58 -3.67 -3.17 19.97
C ALA A 58 -3.73 -1.67 19.67
N GLU A 59 -2.58 -1.11 19.34
CA GLU A 59 -2.50 0.27 18.87
C GLU A 59 -2.90 0.32 17.40
N VAL A 60 -3.79 1.26 17.05
CA VAL A 60 -4.29 1.45 15.70
C VAL A 60 -4.33 2.93 15.33
N LEU A 61 -4.31 3.20 14.03
CA LEU A 61 -4.62 4.49 13.46
C LEU A 61 -6.10 4.52 13.05
N LEU A 62 -6.89 5.35 13.72
CA LEU A 62 -8.28 5.65 13.36
C LEU A 62 -8.31 6.75 12.29
N LEU A 63 -8.92 6.45 11.14
CA LEU A 63 -9.24 7.44 10.11
C LEU A 63 -10.61 8.05 10.39
N TYR A 64 -10.78 9.31 10.04
CA TYR A 64 -12.05 10.03 10.12
C TYR A 64 -12.51 10.40 8.71
N ARG A 65 -13.79 10.21 8.41
CA ARG A 65 -14.30 10.29 7.03
C ARG A 65 -14.43 11.70 6.48
N ALA A 66 -14.64 12.68 7.35
CA ALA A 66 -14.93 14.04 6.95
C ALA A 66 -14.17 15.07 7.79
N TYR A 67 -13.80 16.16 7.13
CA TYR A 67 -13.24 17.34 7.76
C TYR A 67 -13.96 18.58 7.22
N ARG A 68 -14.56 19.36 8.11
CA ARG A 68 -15.18 20.66 7.79
C ARG A 68 -15.14 21.51 9.05
N GLU A 69 -14.33 22.55 9.03
CA GLU A 69 -14.10 23.44 10.19
C GLU A 69 -13.64 22.66 11.45
N GLY A 70 -12.98 21.52 11.23
CA GLY A 70 -12.61 20.57 12.27
C GLY A 70 -12.82 19.12 11.83
N ARG A 71 -12.24 18.21 12.60
CA ARG A 71 -12.36 16.76 12.38
C ARG A 71 -13.77 16.30 12.70
N GLY A 72 -14.39 15.58 11.77
CA GLY A 72 -15.72 15.00 11.96
C GLY A 72 -15.74 13.91 13.04
N ARG A 73 -16.96 13.42 13.35
CA ARG A 73 -17.17 12.36 14.36
C ARG A 73 -17.32 10.96 13.75
N VAL A 74 -17.48 10.88 12.43
CA VAL A 74 -17.69 9.63 11.69
C VAL A 74 -16.33 9.03 11.37
N LEU A 75 -16.12 7.78 11.81
CA LEU A 75 -14.93 7.01 11.47
C LEU A 75 -14.92 6.62 10.00
N GLY A 76 -13.72 6.37 9.48
CA GLY A 76 -13.50 5.81 8.17
C GLY A 76 -14.02 4.37 8.08
N PHE A 77 -14.46 4.02 6.88
CA PHE A 77 -14.86 2.67 6.49
C PHE A 77 -13.67 1.97 5.80
N CYS A 78 -13.82 0.70 5.45
CA CYS A 78 -12.72 -0.08 4.89
C CYS A 78 -12.12 0.53 3.61
N ASP A 79 -12.94 1.17 2.79
CA ASP A 79 -12.56 1.92 1.59
C ASP A 79 -11.62 3.11 1.89
N ASP A 80 -11.92 3.88 2.95
CA ASP A 80 -11.08 5.00 3.39
C ASP A 80 -9.66 4.52 3.72
N TYR A 81 -9.54 3.34 4.34
CA TYR A 81 -8.24 2.71 4.62
C TYR A 81 -7.60 2.12 3.37
N ALA A 82 -8.33 1.31 2.60
CA ALA A 82 -7.81 0.63 1.40
C ALA A 82 -7.23 1.63 0.41
N PHE A 83 -7.98 2.69 0.10
CA PHE A 83 -7.56 3.69 -0.86
C PHE A 83 -6.43 4.57 -0.33
N TYR A 84 -6.36 4.80 0.98
CA TYR A 84 -5.27 5.57 1.56
C TYR A 84 -3.97 4.77 1.63
N VAL A 85 -4.01 3.48 1.96
CA VAL A 85 -2.84 2.60 1.86
C VAL A 85 -2.29 2.58 0.43
N GLN A 86 -3.17 2.42 -0.57
CA GLN A 86 -2.77 2.48 -1.97
C GLN A 86 -2.07 3.81 -2.29
N ALA A 87 -2.69 4.93 -1.89
CA ALA A 87 -2.13 6.26 -2.12
C ALA A 87 -0.76 6.46 -1.49
N LEU A 88 -0.54 5.93 -0.28
CA LEU A 88 0.73 6.03 0.43
C LEU A 88 1.83 5.17 -0.23
N LEU A 89 1.47 3.99 -0.75
CA LEU A 89 2.39 3.16 -1.54
C LEU A 89 2.77 3.87 -2.86
N ASP A 90 1.81 4.51 -3.52
CA ASP A 90 2.05 5.25 -4.76
C ASP A 90 2.88 6.52 -4.50
N LEU A 91 2.65 7.20 -3.37
CA LEU A 91 3.46 8.33 -2.91
C LEU A 91 4.88 7.93 -2.57
N TYR A 92 5.09 6.78 -1.91
CA TYR A 92 6.43 6.24 -1.67
C TYR A 92 7.21 6.16 -2.99
N GLU A 93 6.60 5.60 -4.03
CA GLU A 93 7.25 5.50 -5.33
C GLU A 93 7.42 6.86 -6.01
N ALA A 94 6.37 7.69 -6.05
CA ALA A 94 6.38 9.00 -6.73
C ALA A 94 7.34 10.02 -6.09
N SER A 95 7.53 9.96 -4.77
CA SER A 95 8.52 10.76 -4.04
C SER A 95 9.96 10.27 -4.22
N GLY A 96 10.15 9.19 -4.98
CA GLY A 96 11.45 8.55 -5.19
C GLY A 96 11.96 7.84 -3.94
N GLY A 97 11.06 7.21 -3.19
CA GLY A 97 11.41 6.30 -2.11
C GLY A 97 11.39 6.89 -0.71
N ASP A 98 10.63 7.95 -0.46
CA ASP A 98 10.51 8.50 0.89
C ASP A 98 9.83 7.49 1.82
N LEU A 99 10.63 6.92 2.73
CA LEU A 99 10.23 5.84 3.62
C LEU A 99 9.13 6.24 4.60
N GLN A 100 8.88 7.53 4.82
CA GLN A 100 7.78 7.95 5.69
C GLN A 100 6.44 7.45 5.16
N TRP A 101 6.24 7.47 3.85
CA TRP A 101 5.00 7.03 3.21
C TRP A 101 4.85 5.52 3.27
N LEU A 102 5.92 4.77 3.05
CA LEU A 102 5.89 3.31 3.15
C LEU A 102 5.65 2.84 4.59
N ARG A 103 6.27 3.48 5.58
CA ARG A 103 6.03 3.19 7.00
C ARG A 103 4.59 3.49 7.38
N LEU A 104 4.06 4.64 6.97
CA LEU A 104 2.67 5.00 7.23
C LEU A 104 1.70 4.05 6.50
N ALA A 105 1.99 3.67 5.26
CA ALA A 105 1.19 2.70 4.51
C ALA A 105 1.09 1.37 5.28
N LYS A 106 2.21 0.89 5.83
CA LYS A 106 2.26 -0.30 6.66
C LYS A 106 1.40 -0.15 7.92
N GLU A 107 1.54 0.95 8.66
CA GLU A 107 0.76 1.17 9.89
C GLU A 107 -0.76 1.28 9.62
N VAL A 108 -1.14 1.95 8.53
CA VAL A 108 -2.55 2.07 8.12
C VAL A 108 -3.09 0.71 7.66
N LEU A 109 -2.33 -0.07 6.90
CA LEU A 109 -2.71 -1.42 6.48
C LEU A 109 -2.86 -2.37 7.66
N GLU A 110 -1.94 -2.32 8.64
CA GLU A 110 -2.04 -3.13 9.86
C GLU A 110 -3.25 -2.72 10.71
N SER A 111 -3.54 -1.41 10.80
CA SER A 111 -4.76 -0.90 11.42
C SER A 111 -6.00 -1.39 10.68
N GLN A 112 -6.00 -1.38 9.34
CA GLN A 112 -7.10 -1.90 8.54
C GLN A 112 -7.33 -3.40 8.78
N VAL A 113 -6.27 -4.19 8.86
CA VAL A 113 -6.34 -5.62 9.22
C VAL A 113 -6.95 -5.79 10.61
N LEU A 114 -6.50 -5.04 11.61
CA LEU A 114 -7.03 -5.16 12.97
C LEU A 114 -8.50 -4.73 13.09
N LEU A 115 -8.90 -3.73 12.32
CA LEU A 115 -10.24 -3.15 12.40
C LEU A 115 -11.26 -3.87 11.52
N PHE A 116 -10.91 -4.38 10.35
CA PHE A 116 -11.89 -4.79 9.35
C PHE A 116 -11.79 -6.26 8.90
N TRP A 117 -10.69 -6.96 9.22
CA TRP A 117 -10.45 -8.32 8.73
C TRP A 117 -11.47 -9.33 9.28
N ASP A 118 -12.03 -10.14 8.39
CA ASP A 118 -12.76 -11.34 8.74
C ASP A 118 -11.83 -12.55 8.72
N GLU A 119 -11.85 -13.37 9.77
CA GLU A 119 -11.06 -14.61 9.83
C GLU A 119 -11.50 -15.64 8.77
N GLU A 120 -12.72 -15.55 8.25
CA GLU A 120 -13.13 -16.34 7.07
C GLU A 120 -12.52 -15.83 5.76
N GLY A 121 -11.97 -14.61 5.73
CA GLY A 121 -11.31 -14.00 4.58
C GLY A 121 -12.02 -12.74 4.08
N GLY A 122 -11.24 -11.70 3.78
CA GLY A 122 -11.73 -10.41 3.31
C GLY A 122 -12.01 -9.42 4.43
N PHE A 123 -12.47 -8.23 4.05
CA PHE A 123 -12.68 -7.10 4.94
C PHE A 123 -14.15 -6.67 4.93
N TRP A 124 -14.70 -6.47 6.11
CA TRP A 124 -16.01 -5.85 6.32
C TRP A 124 -15.97 -4.36 5.98
N SER A 125 -17.08 -3.80 5.55
CA SER A 125 -17.21 -2.36 5.29
C SER A 125 -17.02 -1.50 6.54
N GLU A 126 -17.48 -1.96 7.71
CA GLU A 126 -17.43 -1.25 8.99
C GLU A 126 -16.37 -1.83 9.95
N PRO A 127 -15.81 -1.00 10.86
CA PRO A 127 -14.80 -1.45 11.80
C PRO A 127 -15.39 -2.33 12.91
N GLN A 128 -14.72 -3.43 13.21
CA GLN A 128 -15.00 -4.39 14.29
C GLN A 128 -14.30 -3.94 15.58
N MET A 129 -14.83 -2.92 16.24
CA MET A 129 -14.32 -2.50 17.56
C MET A 129 -15.32 -2.81 18.66
N ALA A 130 -14.86 -3.47 19.72
CA ALA A 130 -15.58 -3.53 20.99
C ALA A 130 -15.44 -2.17 21.68
N SER A 131 -16.58 -1.55 22.02
CA SER A 131 -16.70 -0.30 22.79
C SER A 131 -15.63 -0.22 23.89
N SER A 132 -14.61 0.63 23.71
CA SER A 132 -13.66 0.92 24.79
C SER A 132 -14.31 1.87 25.79
N SER A 133 -14.15 1.59 27.08
CA SER A 133 -14.56 2.47 28.20
C SER A 133 -13.79 3.80 28.26
N HIS A 134 -12.84 4.00 27.33
CA HIS A 134 -11.99 5.18 27.20
C HIS A 134 -12.18 5.88 25.85
N ALA A 135 -13.24 5.55 25.11
CA ALA A 135 -13.70 6.36 24.00
C ALA A 135 -13.82 7.82 24.48
N PRO A 136 -13.16 8.80 23.82
CA PRO A 136 -13.35 10.20 24.19
C PRO A 136 -14.85 10.47 24.21
N THR A 137 -15.35 11.07 25.28
CA THR A 137 -16.78 11.32 25.56
C THR A 137 -17.52 12.06 24.44
N THR A 138 -16.79 12.56 23.44
CA THR A 138 -17.26 13.25 22.24
C THR A 138 -17.38 12.34 21.01
N THR A 139 -16.82 11.13 21.00
CA THR A 139 -17.01 10.14 19.93
C THR A 139 -17.80 8.99 20.53
N THR A 140 -19.11 8.99 20.32
CA THR A 140 -19.93 7.81 20.61
C THR A 140 -19.50 6.72 19.63
N LEU A 141 -18.42 6.01 19.96
CA LEU A 141 -18.01 4.76 19.35
C LEU A 141 -19.10 3.76 19.69
N THR A 142 -20.17 3.82 18.91
CA THR A 142 -21.33 2.98 19.11
C THR A 142 -20.89 1.58 18.72
N ASN A 143 -20.87 0.69 19.71
CA ASN A 143 -20.76 -0.75 19.48
C ASN A 143 -21.72 -1.09 18.32
N ILE A 144 -21.20 -1.68 17.23
CA ILE A 144 -22.06 -2.11 16.11
C ILE A 144 -23.03 -3.22 16.57
N THR A 145 -22.74 -3.85 17.71
CA THR A 145 -23.61 -4.81 18.39
C THR A 145 -24.66 -4.16 19.31
N ASP A 146 -24.70 -2.82 19.43
CA ASP A 146 -25.72 -2.12 20.19
C ASP A 146 -26.96 -1.88 19.32
N PRO A 147 -28.08 -2.58 19.55
CA PRO A 147 -29.31 -2.41 18.78
C PRO A 147 -29.96 -1.01 18.95
N SER A 148 -29.49 -0.20 19.90
CA SER A 148 -29.90 1.20 20.08
C SER A 148 -29.02 2.20 19.31
N SER A 149 -27.94 1.73 18.69
CA SER A 149 -27.09 2.53 17.82
C SER A 149 -27.77 2.79 16.48
N PRO A 150 -27.76 4.03 15.94
CA PRO A 150 -28.16 4.29 14.56
C PRO A 150 -27.24 3.57 13.55
N LEU A 151 -26.08 3.05 13.97
CA LEU A 151 -25.19 2.19 13.18
C LEU A 151 -25.48 0.68 13.30
N GLY A 152 -26.25 0.23 14.30
CA GLY A 152 -26.59 -1.19 14.52
C GLY A 152 -27.55 -1.78 13.47
N VAL A 153 -28.01 -0.96 12.52
CA VAL A 153 -28.93 -1.31 11.44
C VAL A 153 -28.20 -1.45 10.09
N PHE A 154 -26.89 -1.16 10.00
CA PHE A 154 -26.15 -1.38 8.75
C PHE A 154 -25.84 -2.87 8.58
N LEU A 155 -26.36 -3.44 7.50
CA LEU A 155 -25.98 -4.76 7.02
C LEU A 155 -24.47 -4.70 6.70
N ARG A 156 -23.63 -5.32 7.52
CA ARG A 156 -22.21 -5.42 7.21
C ARG A 156 -22.04 -6.26 5.96
N THR A 157 -21.28 -5.75 5.00
CA THR A 157 -21.04 -6.47 3.74
C THR A 157 -19.56 -6.44 3.40
N LYS A 158 -19.14 -7.40 2.57
CA LYS A 158 -17.81 -7.38 1.95
C LYS A 158 -17.99 -6.87 0.54
N TYR A 159 -17.70 -5.59 0.32
CA TYR A 159 -17.82 -5.00 -1.00
C TYR A 159 -16.70 -5.51 -1.91
N VAL A 160 -17.11 -6.16 -3.00
CA VAL A 160 -16.26 -6.77 -4.03
C VAL A 160 -16.59 -6.28 -5.44
N TYR A 161 -17.77 -5.68 -5.61
CA TYR A 161 -18.19 -5.09 -6.88
C TYR A 161 -17.44 -3.78 -7.13
N ASP A 162 -16.79 -3.66 -8.27
CA ASP A 162 -16.18 -2.43 -8.75
C ASP A 162 -17.22 -1.62 -9.54
N GLY A 163 -17.48 -0.39 -9.09
CA GLY A 163 -18.42 0.54 -9.71
C GLY A 163 -17.71 1.74 -10.33
N ALA A 164 -18.18 2.95 -9.99
CA ALA A 164 -17.42 4.17 -10.29
C ALA A 164 -16.09 4.25 -9.50
N GLU A 165 -16.05 3.56 -8.36
CA GLU A 165 -14.87 3.39 -7.51
C GLU A 165 -14.55 1.89 -7.43
N PRO A 166 -13.26 1.53 -7.28
CA PRO A 166 -12.87 0.13 -7.11
C PRO A 166 -13.35 -0.41 -5.76
N SER A 167 -13.49 -1.72 -5.66
CA SER A 167 -13.91 -2.40 -4.45
C SER A 167 -12.82 -2.31 -3.36
N PRO A 168 -13.18 -2.06 -2.09
CA PRO A 168 -12.21 -2.00 -1.01
C PRO A 168 -11.51 -3.34 -0.78
N ASN A 169 -12.17 -4.48 -1.04
CA ASN A 169 -11.53 -5.79 -0.95
C ASN A 169 -10.51 -6.00 -2.07
N GLY A 170 -10.81 -5.61 -3.31
CA GLY A 170 -9.86 -5.69 -4.42
C GLY A 170 -8.63 -4.81 -4.20
N VAL A 171 -8.83 -3.56 -3.77
CA VAL A 171 -7.71 -2.66 -3.46
C VAL A 171 -6.90 -3.18 -2.27
N SER A 172 -7.56 -3.67 -1.22
CA SER A 172 -6.87 -4.26 -0.06
C SER A 172 -6.07 -5.51 -0.42
N ALA A 173 -6.60 -6.38 -1.29
CA ALA A 173 -5.87 -7.53 -1.79
C ALA A 173 -4.58 -7.10 -2.50
N MET A 174 -4.67 -6.12 -3.38
CA MET A 174 -3.50 -5.56 -4.07
C MET A 174 -2.51 -4.91 -3.08
N ASN A 175 -2.99 -4.15 -2.09
CA ASN A 175 -2.13 -3.53 -1.09
C ASN A 175 -1.38 -4.57 -0.24
N LEU A 176 -2.04 -5.67 0.14
CA LEU A 176 -1.41 -6.80 0.84
C LEU A 176 -0.32 -7.43 -0.02
N LEU A 177 -0.58 -7.64 -1.32
CA LEU A 177 0.38 -8.22 -2.26
C LEU A 177 1.58 -7.29 -2.55
N ARG A 178 1.34 -5.99 -2.71
CA ARG A 178 2.39 -4.98 -2.84
C ARG A 178 3.23 -4.89 -1.57
N MET A 179 2.60 -4.91 -0.40
CA MET A 179 3.30 -4.88 0.89
C MET A 179 4.13 -6.14 1.11
N ASP A 180 3.59 -7.32 0.75
CA ASP A 180 4.35 -8.57 0.71
C ASP A 180 5.61 -8.37 -0.14
N ALA A 181 5.45 -8.06 -1.43
CA ALA A 181 6.54 -7.94 -2.39
C ALA A 181 7.61 -6.89 -2.01
N LEU A 182 7.20 -5.75 -1.44
CA LEU A 182 8.11 -4.69 -1.00
C LEU A 182 8.94 -5.10 0.23
N LEU A 183 8.35 -5.85 1.15
CA LEU A 183 8.97 -6.17 2.43
C LEU A 183 9.51 -7.60 2.52
N GLN A 184 9.27 -8.47 1.53
CA GLN A 184 9.52 -9.92 1.55
C GLN A 184 10.76 -10.28 2.37
N ARG A 185 10.54 -10.71 3.61
CA ARG A 185 11.63 -11.04 4.52
C ARG A 185 11.98 -12.50 4.30
N GLN A 186 13.19 -12.76 3.80
CA GLN A 186 13.76 -14.09 3.89
C GLN A 186 14.02 -14.41 5.36
N ASP A 187 13.76 -15.64 5.78
CA ASP A 187 14.25 -16.08 7.08
C ASP A 187 15.79 -16.20 7.04
N LYS A 188 16.42 -16.43 8.20
CA LYS A 188 17.89 -16.56 8.31
C LYS A 188 18.45 -17.75 7.51
N GLN A 189 17.58 -18.63 7.03
CA GLN A 189 17.90 -19.83 6.25
C GLN A 189 17.69 -19.61 4.75
N GLY A 190 17.22 -18.44 4.33
CA GLY A 190 16.94 -18.09 2.94
C GLY A 190 15.68 -18.74 2.39
N VAL A 191 14.79 -19.27 3.24
CA VAL A 191 13.51 -19.86 2.84
C VAL A 191 12.47 -18.75 2.75
N GLU A 192 11.80 -18.69 1.60
CA GLU A 192 10.66 -17.80 1.40
C GLU A 192 9.46 -18.38 2.14
N HIS A 193 9.05 -17.73 3.22
CA HIS A 193 7.84 -18.07 3.95
C HIS A 193 6.71 -17.13 3.56
N ASP A 194 5.49 -17.69 3.46
CA ASP A 194 4.30 -16.87 3.29
C ASP A 194 4.20 -15.82 4.40
N SER A 195 4.40 -14.56 4.02
CA SER A 195 4.25 -13.42 4.91
C SER A 195 2.81 -13.35 5.44
N PRO A 196 2.56 -12.69 6.59
CA PRO A 196 1.20 -12.48 7.07
C PRO A 196 0.33 -11.73 6.04
N TYR A 197 0.92 -10.89 5.19
CA TYR A 197 0.21 -10.18 4.13
C TYR A 197 -0.19 -11.13 2.99
N LEU A 198 0.73 -11.97 2.52
CA LEU A 198 0.46 -12.95 1.47
C LEU A 198 -0.62 -13.96 1.90
N ARG A 199 -0.54 -14.46 3.14
CA ARG A 199 -1.56 -15.39 3.68
C ARG A 199 -2.95 -14.77 3.66
N LYS A 200 -3.06 -13.50 4.06
CA LYS A 200 -4.33 -12.76 4.03
C LYS A 200 -4.79 -12.48 2.61
N ALA A 201 -3.89 -12.12 1.69
CA ALA A 201 -4.25 -11.92 0.29
C ALA A 201 -4.81 -13.21 -0.35
N ARG A 202 -4.14 -14.36 -0.14
CA ARG A 202 -4.61 -15.68 -0.61
C ARG A 202 -5.97 -16.04 -0.02
N LEU A 203 -6.14 -15.89 1.30
CA LEU A 203 -7.40 -16.21 1.96
C LEU A 203 -8.54 -15.28 1.50
N LEU A 204 -8.28 -13.98 1.34
CA LEU A 204 -9.24 -13.02 0.80
C LEU A 204 -9.67 -13.43 -0.61
N LEU A 205 -8.73 -13.62 -1.54
CA LEU A 205 -9.05 -13.93 -2.94
C LEU A 205 -9.79 -15.27 -3.04
N GLY A 206 -9.28 -16.32 -2.39
CA GLY A 206 -9.90 -17.64 -2.40
C GLY A 206 -11.34 -17.63 -1.87
N THR A 207 -11.55 -17.06 -0.67
CA THR A 207 -12.89 -17.00 -0.07
C THR A 207 -13.87 -16.19 -0.90
N LEU A 208 -13.46 -15.01 -1.40
CA LEU A 208 -14.41 -14.12 -2.07
C LEU A 208 -14.74 -14.58 -3.49
N PHE A 209 -13.80 -15.19 -4.22
CA PHE A 209 -14.12 -15.84 -5.50
C PHE A 209 -15.04 -17.05 -5.34
N GLU A 210 -14.86 -17.85 -4.28
CA GLU A 210 -15.73 -19.00 -4.00
C GLU A 210 -17.15 -18.56 -3.60
N LYS A 211 -17.27 -17.58 -2.71
CA LYS A 211 -18.57 -17.16 -2.15
C LYS A 211 -19.37 -16.23 -3.05
N MET A 212 -18.73 -15.50 -3.96
CA MET A 212 -19.39 -14.50 -4.82
C MET A 212 -18.98 -14.64 -6.30
N PRO A 213 -19.16 -15.83 -6.90
CA PRO A 213 -18.76 -16.05 -8.29
C PRO A 213 -19.60 -15.21 -9.26
N GLY A 214 -18.94 -14.58 -10.23
CA GLY A 214 -19.62 -13.87 -11.34
C GLY A 214 -20.02 -12.42 -11.06
N GLU A 215 -19.68 -11.87 -9.90
CA GLU A 215 -19.78 -10.43 -9.64
C GLU A 215 -18.78 -9.63 -10.49
N GLY A 216 -19.10 -8.36 -10.76
CA GLY A 216 -18.21 -7.43 -11.43
C GLY A 216 -17.03 -7.04 -10.55
N MET A 217 -16.02 -7.90 -10.45
CA MET A 217 -14.83 -7.72 -9.60
C MET A 217 -13.49 -7.45 -10.35
N PRO A 218 -13.40 -6.57 -11.37
CA PRO A 218 -12.14 -6.24 -12.04
C PRO A 218 -10.92 -6.09 -11.13
N GLN A 219 -11.00 -5.35 -10.03
CA GLN A 219 -9.83 -5.08 -9.18
C GLN A 219 -9.36 -6.34 -8.44
N MET A 220 -10.29 -7.25 -8.10
CA MET A 220 -9.94 -8.55 -7.53
C MET A 220 -9.22 -9.44 -8.56
N TYR A 221 -9.62 -9.39 -9.83
CA TYR A 221 -8.93 -10.10 -10.90
C TYR A 221 -7.52 -9.56 -11.14
N VAL A 222 -7.29 -8.24 -11.03
CA VAL A 222 -5.93 -7.68 -11.08
C VAL A 222 -5.07 -8.22 -9.94
N ALA A 223 -5.62 -8.34 -8.72
CA ALA A 223 -4.91 -8.94 -7.59
C ALA A 223 -4.67 -10.46 -7.77
N ALA A 224 -5.60 -11.17 -8.39
CA ALA A 224 -5.45 -12.59 -8.71
C ALA A 224 -4.38 -12.82 -9.79
N ASP A 225 -4.33 -11.97 -10.80
CA ASP A 225 -3.29 -11.96 -11.82
C ASP A 225 -1.92 -11.77 -11.14
N TRP A 226 -1.76 -10.72 -10.32
CA TRP A 226 -0.52 -10.51 -9.55
C TRP A 226 -0.09 -11.75 -8.76
N LEU A 227 -1.03 -12.41 -8.06
CA LEU A 227 -0.73 -13.62 -7.29
C LEU A 227 -0.27 -14.77 -8.19
N THR A 228 -0.85 -14.90 -9.38
CA THR A 228 -0.45 -15.91 -10.37
C THR A 228 0.96 -15.62 -10.90
N TRP A 229 1.25 -14.37 -11.27
CA TRP A 229 2.59 -13.95 -11.68
C TRP A 229 3.63 -14.20 -10.59
N ARG A 230 3.31 -13.90 -9.33
CA ARG A 230 4.18 -14.19 -8.19
C ARG A 230 4.52 -15.68 -8.13
N ASP A 231 3.52 -16.54 -8.21
CA ASP A 231 3.67 -17.98 -7.98
C ASP A 231 4.30 -18.71 -9.18
N GLU A 232 4.12 -18.21 -10.42
CA GLU A 232 4.62 -18.86 -11.64
C GLU A 232 5.91 -18.26 -12.22
N LEU A 233 6.11 -16.94 -12.12
CA LEU A 233 7.17 -16.21 -12.83
C LEU A 233 8.07 -15.32 -11.94
N ALA A 234 7.65 -15.07 -10.70
CA ALA A 234 8.20 -14.10 -9.75
C ALA A 234 7.89 -12.62 -10.08
N ILE A 235 7.68 -11.83 -9.02
CA ILE A 235 7.48 -10.38 -9.12
C ILE A 235 8.83 -9.71 -9.42
N LYS A 236 8.83 -8.78 -10.39
CA LYS A 236 10.02 -8.01 -10.74
C LYS A 236 10.32 -6.98 -9.66
N GLN A 237 11.52 -7.03 -9.08
CA GLN A 237 12.04 -6.01 -8.19
C GLN A 237 12.90 -5.04 -8.99
N ILE A 238 12.56 -3.75 -8.93
CA ILE A 238 13.22 -2.67 -9.67
C ILE A 238 14.01 -1.86 -8.65
N LEU A 239 15.33 -1.94 -8.72
CA LEU A 239 16.22 -1.33 -7.76
C LEU A 239 16.84 -0.08 -8.36
N PHE A 240 16.70 1.06 -7.69
CA PHE A 240 17.40 2.29 -8.04
C PHE A 240 18.56 2.53 -7.07
N LEU A 241 19.79 2.47 -7.58
CA LEU A 241 21.03 2.59 -6.81
C LEU A 241 21.78 3.87 -7.24
N GLY A 242 22.39 4.57 -6.28
CA GLY A 242 23.07 5.87 -6.49
C GLY A 242 22.40 7.00 -5.70
N ASP A 243 22.72 8.26 -5.97
CA ASP A 243 22.09 9.40 -5.27
C ASP A 243 20.69 9.71 -5.82
N GLN A 244 19.82 10.28 -4.99
CA GLN A 244 18.42 10.58 -5.33
C GLN A 244 18.27 11.38 -6.64
N SER A 245 19.01 12.48 -6.76
CA SER A 245 19.00 13.33 -7.96
C SER A 245 19.58 12.64 -9.20
N SER A 246 20.46 11.65 -8.99
CA SER A 246 21.13 10.94 -10.08
C SER A 246 20.26 9.84 -10.70
N VAL A 247 19.36 9.23 -9.92
CA VAL A 247 18.45 8.16 -10.40
C VAL A 247 17.11 8.69 -10.91
N GLU A 248 16.79 9.96 -10.68
CA GLU A 248 15.50 10.56 -11.05
C GLU A 248 15.19 10.40 -12.55
N ALA A 249 16.19 10.59 -13.42
CA ALA A 249 16.03 10.42 -14.86
C ALA A 249 15.71 8.96 -15.25
N LEU A 250 16.39 7.98 -14.63
CA LEU A 250 16.14 6.56 -14.86
C LEU A 250 14.74 6.16 -14.35
N HIS A 251 14.36 6.69 -13.19
CA HIS A 251 13.06 6.45 -12.59
C HIS A 251 11.91 7.03 -13.44
N ARG A 252 12.07 8.25 -13.98
CA ARG A 252 11.10 8.84 -14.92
C ARG A 252 10.99 8.01 -16.20
N ALA A 253 12.12 7.54 -16.74
CA ALA A 253 12.13 6.65 -17.91
C ALA A 253 11.38 5.34 -17.62
N PHE A 254 11.58 4.75 -16.44
CA PHE A 254 10.86 3.56 -15.99
C PHE A 254 9.34 3.80 -15.93
N LYS A 255 8.89 4.90 -15.32
CA LYS A 255 7.46 5.23 -15.21
C LYS A 255 6.76 5.50 -16.54
N SER A 256 7.50 5.73 -17.63
CA SER A 256 6.92 5.91 -18.97
C SER A 256 6.29 4.64 -19.55
N ARG A 257 6.50 3.49 -18.91
CA ARG A 257 5.93 2.19 -19.27
C ARG A 257 5.11 1.64 -18.13
N PHE A 258 3.94 1.11 -18.46
CA PHE A 258 3.08 0.46 -17.47
C PHE A 258 3.57 -0.97 -17.20
N LEU A 259 4.11 -1.20 -16.00
CA LEU A 259 4.57 -2.51 -15.53
C LEU A 259 3.79 -2.95 -14.27
N PRO A 260 2.63 -3.60 -14.45
CA PRO A 260 1.70 -3.89 -13.36
C PRO A 260 2.21 -4.91 -12.35
N THR A 261 3.25 -5.69 -12.67
CA THR A 261 3.77 -6.80 -11.85
C THR A 261 5.20 -6.52 -11.37
N SER A 262 5.41 -5.32 -10.83
CA SER A 262 6.71 -4.89 -10.32
C SER A 262 6.60 -4.11 -9.02
N VAL A 263 7.67 -4.15 -8.22
CA VAL A 263 7.85 -3.30 -7.05
C VAL A 263 9.17 -2.55 -7.16
N VAL A 264 9.19 -1.33 -6.65
CA VAL A 264 10.36 -0.46 -6.74
C VAL A 264 11.02 -0.32 -5.37
N HIS A 265 12.33 -0.48 -5.32
CA HIS A 265 13.15 -0.22 -4.15
C HIS A 265 14.16 0.88 -4.49
N PHE A 266 14.08 1.99 -3.76
CA PHE A 266 15.10 3.04 -3.80
C PHE A 266 16.16 2.75 -2.75
N MET A 267 17.43 2.83 -3.14
CA MET A 267 18.58 2.63 -2.26
C MET A 267 19.53 3.82 -2.31
N THR A 268 18.93 5.00 -2.33
CA THR A 268 19.60 6.28 -2.52
C THR A 268 20.10 6.90 -1.22
N SER A 269 19.72 6.32 -0.08
CA SER A 269 20.23 6.69 1.24
C SER A 269 20.64 5.46 2.06
N GLY A 270 21.47 5.70 3.09
CA GLY A 270 21.84 4.64 4.05
C GLY A 270 20.64 4.07 4.81
N GLU A 271 19.65 4.92 5.11
CA GLU A 271 18.41 4.52 5.78
C GLU A 271 17.59 3.55 4.92
N GLN A 272 17.46 3.82 3.62
CA GLN A 272 16.74 2.93 2.70
C GLN A 272 17.45 1.59 2.52
N ARG A 273 18.78 1.60 2.38
CA ARG A 273 19.57 0.37 2.31
C ARG A 273 19.43 -0.50 3.55
N GLU A 274 19.40 0.12 4.73
CA GLU A 274 19.14 -0.59 5.96
C GLU A 274 17.71 -1.12 6.03
N PHE A 275 16.72 -0.31 5.64
CA PHE A 275 15.30 -0.69 5.68
C PHE A 275 14.98 -1.88 4.77
N PHE A 276 15.59 -1.95 3.58
CA PHE A 276 15.35 -3.01 2.60
C PHE A 276 16.37 -4.16 2.61
N ARG A 277 17.31 -4.18 3.57
CA ARG A 277 18.36 -5.20 3.66
C ARG A 277 17.82 -6.62 3.59
N ASP A 278 16.76 -6.91 4.34
CA ASP A 278 16.15 -8.24 4.38
C ASP A 278 15.31 -8.57 3.13
N ALA A 279 14.82 -7.52 2.43
CA ALA A 279 14.00 -7.65 1.24
C ALA A 279 14.82 -7.76 -0.06
N THR A 280 16.11 -7.38 -0.01
CA THR A 280 17.02 -7.36 -1.16
C THR A 280 18.34 -8.10 -0.88
N PRO A 281 18.30 -9.36 -0.39
CA PRO A 281 19.49 -10.10 0.05
C PRO A 281 20.42 -10.53 -1.11
N HIS A 282 19.99 -10.35 -2.36
CA HIS A 282 20.78 -10.62 -3.56
C HIS A 282 21.73 -9.47 -3.92
N LEU A 283 21.57 -8.29 -3.30
CA LEU A 283 22.51 -7.19 -3.44
C LEU A 283 23.69 -7.37 -2.49
N THR A 284 24.87 -7.04 -2.98
CA THR A 284 26.08 -6.99 -2.15
C THR A 284 26.24 -5.61 -1.52
N ASP A 285 26.89 -5.54 -0.34
CA ASP A 285 27.15 -4.26 0.36
C ASP A 285 27.94 -3.25 -0.50
N GLU A 286 28.70 -3.73 -1.50
CA GLU A 286 29.49 -2.93 -2.43
C GLU A 286 28.62 -2.24 -3.51
N GLU A 287 27.46 -2.80 -3.86
CA GLU A 287 26.54 -2.25 -4.86
C GLU A 287 25.68 -1.08 -4.33
N GLY A 288 25.83 -0.71 -3.06
CA GLY A 288 25.06 0.34 -2.38
C GLY A 288 25.84 1.52 -1.78
N GLY A 289 27.16 1.62 -2.00
CA GLY A 289 28.00 2.70 -1.44
C GLY A 289 27.81 4.08 -2.10
N GLY A 290 28.18 5.17 -1.41
CA GLY A 290 28.02 6.56 -1.89
C GLY A 290 28.89 7.01 -3.07
N ASP A 291 29.52 6.07 -3.78
CA ASP A 291 30.24 6.29 -5.05
C ASP A 291 29.67 5.39 -6.17
N VAL A 292 28.50 4.79 -5.94
CA VAL A 292 27.79 3.96 -6.91
C VAL A 292 27.18 4.88 -7.97
N LYS A 293 27.56 4.65 -9.22
CA LYS A 293 26.99 5.34 -10.38
C LYS A 293 25.48 5.10 -10.43
N PRO A 294 24.67 6.08 -10.87
CA PRO A 294 23.23 5.93 -11.00
C PRO A 294 22.92 4.72 -11.89
N GLN A 295 22.16 3.78 -11.34
CA GLN A 295 21.78 2.58 -12.06
C GLN A 295 20.41 2.07 -11.64
N MET A 296 19.72 1.48 -12.61
CA MET A 296 18.49 0.72 -12.41
C MET A 296 18.79 -0.76 -12.63
N VAL A 297 18.43 -1.62 -11.67
CA VAL A 297 18.61 -3.07 -11.77
C VAL A 297 17.24 -3.74 -11.68
N VAL A 298 16.99 -4.71 -12.56
CA VAL A 298 15.76 -5.52 -12.53
C VAL A 298 16.11 -6.91 -12.04
N CYS A 299 15.48 -7.34 -10.96
CA CYS A 299 15.67 -8.66 -10.36
C CYS A 299 14.38 -9.48 -10.42
N GLU A 300 14.51 -10.76 -10.74
CA GLU A 300 13.45 -11.75 -10.77
C GLU A 300 13.88 -12.90 -9.83
N GLY A 301 13.21 -13.00 -8.68
CA GLY A 301 13.61 -13.93 -7.62
C GLY A 301 15.01 -13.63 -7.08
N ARG A 302 15.98 -14.52 -7.36
CA ARG A 302 17.38 -14.39 -6.92
C ARG A 302 18.34 -13.95 -8.03
N THR A 303 17.82 -13.66 -9.22
CA THR A 303 18.64 -13.33 -10.38
C THR A 303 18.37 -11.90 -10.81
N CYS A 304 19.43 -11.11 -10.87
CA CYS A 304 19.37 -9.74 -11.36
C CYS A 304 19.93 -9.66 -12.77
N GLN A 305 19.28 -8.84 -13.60
CA GLN A 305 19.74 -8.51 -14.93
C GLN A 305 20.91 -7.53 -14.87
N ARG A 306 21.57 -7.31 -16.03
CA ARG A 306 22.63 -6.31 -16.14
C ARG A 306 22.07 -4.91 -15.79
N PRO A 307 22.77 -4.12 -14.96
CA PRO A 307 22.30 -2.78 -14.62
C PRO A 307 22.18 -1.85 -15.83
N CYS A 308 21.09 -1.09 -15.87
CA CYS A 308 20.85 0.02 -16.80
C CYS A 308 21.47 1.29 -16.22
N MET A 309 22.38 1.93 -16.96
CA MET A 309 23.12 3.13 -16.50
C MET A 309 22.59 4.41 -17.15
N THR A 310 21.84 4.27 -18.24
CA THR A 310 21.30 5.38 -19.03
C THR A 310 19.80 5.23 -19.27
N VAL A 311 19.14 6.34 -19.63
CA VAL A 311 17.71 6.33 -20.00
C VAL A 311 17.44 5.43 -21.21
N ASP A 312 18.37 5.40 -22.18
CA ASP A 312 18.26 4.53 -23.36
C ASP A 312 18.34 3.04 -22.97
N ASP A 313 19.20 2.69 -22.01
CA ASP A 313 19.26 1.31 -21.48
C ASP A 313 17.93 0.90 -20.83
N VAL A 314 17.28 1.82 -20.11
CA VAL A 314 15.98 1.57 -19.47
C VAL A 314 14.91 1.32 -20.53
N HIS A 315 14.79 2.19 -21.55
CA HIS A 315 13.82 1.97 -22.62
C HIS A 315 14.08 0.68 -23.39
N ALA A 316 15.33 0.39 -23.74
CA ALA A 316 15.70 -0.84 -24.45
C ALA A 316 15.45 -2.11 -23.65
N LEU A 317 15.46 -2.03 -22.31
CA LEU A 317 15.08 -3.15 -21.43
C LEU A 317 13.56 -3.32 -21.38
N LEU A 318 12.81 -2.22 -21.30
CA LEU A 318 11.35 -2.23 -21.13
C LEU A 318 10.57 -2.52 -22.42
N ASP A 319 11.17 -2.32 -23.59
CA ASP A 319 10.56 -2.62 -24.90
C ASP A 319 10.74 -4.10 -25.33
N ARG A 320 11.35 -4.94 -24.50
CA ARG A 320 11.51 -6.39 -24.71
C ARG A 320 10.35 -7.18 -24.13
#